data_AF-A0A357KZI4-F1
#
_entry.id   AF-A0A357KZI4-F1
#
_cell.length_a   1.000
_cell.length_b   1.000
_cell.length_c   1.000
_cell.angle_alpha   90.00
_cell.angle_beta   90.00
_cell.angle_gamma   90.00
#
_symmetry.space_group_name_H-M   'P 1'
#
loop_
_entity.id
_entity.type
_entity.pdbx_description
1 polymer ?
#
loop_
_entity_poly.entity_id
_entity_poly.type
_entity_poly.pdbx_seq_one_letter_code
_entity_poly.pdbx_strand_id
1 'polypeptide(L)'
;VGMATSIPPHNPAELIDACLHLIKTPNARTETLLGLVKGPDFPTGGVLIEPAASMIEAYATGRGGFRLRARWTAEDLGRGRYQIVV
;
A
#
# COMPACT_ATOMS: atom_id res chain seq x y z
N VAL A 1 -2.32 -21.74 21.11
CA VAL A 1 -1.93 -21.77 19.69
C VAL A 1 -3.21 -21.67 18.86
N GLY A 2 -3.36 -20.65 18.00
CA GLY A 2 -4.63 -20.41 17.28
C GLY A 2 -4.79 -19.04 16.61
N MET A 3 -3.74 -18.21 16.59
CA MET A 3 -3.77 -16.88 15.97
C MET A 3 -2.55 -16.72 15.05
N ALA A 4 -2.72 -15.98 13.96
CA ALA A 4 -1.66 -15.55 13.06
C ALA A 4 -1.78 -14.05 12.82
N THR A 5 -0.66 -13.40 12.50
CA THR A 5 -0.61 -11.98 12.14
C THR A 5 0.19 -11.80 10.87
N SER A 6 -0.25 -10.88 10.02
CA SER A 6 0.45 -10.46 8.83
C SER A 6 0.17 -8.98 8.64
N ILE A 7 1.18 -8.15 8.93
CA ILE A 7 1.11 -6.70 8.82
C ILE A 7 2.15 -6.29 7.78
N PRO A 8 1.75 -5.67 6.65
CA PRO A 8 2.69 -5.29 5.60
C PRO A 8 3.55 -4.09 6.04
N PRO A 9 4.72 -3.89 5.43
CA PRO A 9 5.59 -2.74 5.72
C PRO A 9 4.98 -1.43 5.22
N HIS A 10 5.43 -0.32 5.82
CA HIS A 10 4.98 1.04 5.54
C HIS A 10 6.16 2.00 5.46
N ASN A 11 5.93 3.12 4.79
CA ASN A 11 6.92 4.19 4.75
C ASN A 11 7.03 4.88 6.12
N PRO A 12 8.22 4.97 6.73
CA PRO A 12 8.37 5.55 8.06
C PRO A 12 8.06 7.03 8.11
N ALA A 13 8.31 7.79 7.03
CA ALA A 13 7.99 9.21 6.99
C ALA A 13 6.47 9.44 7.04
N GLU A 14 5.71 8.68 6.24
CA GLU A 14 4.23 8.74 6.25
C GLU A 14 3.66 8.36 7.62
N LEU A 15 4.23 7.35 8.27
CA LEU A 15 3.83 6.96 9.63
C LEU A 15 4.12 8.04 10.66
N ILE A 16 5.30 8.68 10.59
CA ILE A 16 5.66 9.77 11.51
C ILE A 16 4.68 10.93 11.34
N ASP A 17 4.38 11.32 10.10
CA ASP A 17 3.43 12.40 9.81
C ASP A 17 2.02 12.08 10.33
N ALA A 18 1.56 10.84 10.15
CA ALA A 18 0.29 10.38 10.70
C ALA A 18 0.27 10.37 12.23
N CYS A 19 1.36 9.95 12.87
CA CYS A 19 1.49 10.00 14.33
C CYS A 19 1.46 11.45 14.85
N LEU A 20 2.19 12.35 14.21
CA LEU A 20 2.18 13.78 14.56
C LEU A 20 0.79 14.40 14.37
N HIS A 21 0.05 13.98 13.33
CA HIS A 21 -1.33 14.39 13.15
C HIS A 21 -2.25 13.88 14.27
N LEU A 22 -2.13 12.60 14.66
CA LEU A 22 -2.89 12.01 15.76
C LEU A 22 -2.62 12.70 17.10
N ILE A 23 -1.37 13.09 17.37
CA ILE A 23 -1.02 13.85 18.57
C ILE A 23 -1.77 15.19 18.61
N LYS A 24 -1.88 15.89 17.47
CA LYS A 24 -2.60 17.17 17.36
C LYS A 24 -4.12 17.00 17.31
N THR A 25 -4.61 15.90 16.77
CA THR A 25 -6.03 15.61 16.57
C THR A 25 -6.32 14.16 16.94
N PRO A 26 -6.53 13.86 18.24
CA PRO A 26 -6.64 12.48 18.74
C PRO A 26 -7.80 11.68 18.17
N ASN A 27 -8.87 12.35 17.73
CA ASN A 27 -10.07 11.74 17.15
C ASN A 27 -10.07 11.79 15.62
N ALA A 28 -8.89 11.85 14.99
CA ALA A 28 -8.78 11.82 13.53
C ALA A 28 -9.41 10.53 12.99
N ARG A 29 -10.18 10.66 11.91
CA ARG A 29 -10.82 9.52 11.25
C ARG A 29 -9.80 8.73 10.45
N THR A 30 -10.03 7.43 10.27
CA THR A 30 -9.17 6.54 9.49
C THR A 30 -8.96 7.07 8.07
N GLU A 31 -9.99 7.62 7.43
CA GLU A 31 -9.89 8.20 6.08
C GLU A 31 -8.96 9.41 6.05
N THR A 32 -8.94 10.22 7.12
CA THR A 32 -8.00 11.34 7.24
C THR A 32 -6.56 10.85 7.35
N LEU A 33 -6.34 9.80 8.14
CA LEU A 33 -5.02 9.19 8.30
C LEU A 33 -4.52 8.53 7.01
N LEU A 34 -5.42 7.95 6.21
CA LEU A 34 -5.09 7.39 4.91
C LEU A 34 -4.80 8.44 3.83
N GLY A 35 -5.12 9.71 4.10
CA GLY A 35 -4.58 10.83 3.33
C GLY A 35 -3.09 11.07 3.57
N LEU A 36 -2.55 10.62 4.72
CA LEU A 36 -1.15 10.73 5.09
C LEU A 36 -0.39 9.43 4.82
N VAL A 37 -0.98 8.29 5.20
CA VAL A 37 -0.46 6.94 4.94
C VAL A 37 -1.15 6.39 3.71
N LYS A 38 -0.49 6.44 2.56
CA LYS A 38 -1.14 6.10 1.27
C LYS A 38 -1.41 4.62 1.11
N GLY A 39 -0.74 3.79 1.91
CA GLY A 39 -0.87 2.35 1.93
C GLY A 39 0.45 1.69 2.31
N PRO A 40 0.56 0.36 2.11
CA PRO A 40 1.80 -0.35 2.34
C PRO A 40 2.92 0.07 1.37
N ASP A 41 4.13 0.16 1.88
CA ASP A 41 5.34 0.47 1.09
C ASP A 41 6.29 -0.73 1.17
N PHE A 42 6.24 -1.57 0.14
CA PHE A 42 7.03 -2.79 0.10
C PHE A 42 8.47 -2.47 -0.33
N PRO A 43 9.50 -3.00 0.38
CA PRO A 43 10.90 -2.76 0.00
C PRO A 43 11.25 -3.35 -1.37
N THR A 44 10.45 -4.31 -1.86
CA THR A 44 10.54 -4.90 -3.20
C THR A 44 9.90 -4.03 -4.28
N GLY A 45 9.26 -2.92 -3.92
CA GLY A 45 8.43 -2.12 -4.81
C GLY A 45 7.19 -2.88 -5.30
N GLY A 46 6.78 -2.59 -6.54
CA GLY A 46 5.55 -3.09 -7.15
C GLY A 46 4.48 -2.02 -7.28
N VAL A 47 3.30 -2.43 -7.75
CA VAL A 47 2.14 -1.56 -7.93
C VAL A 47 0.98 -2.16 -7.14
N LEU A 48 0.52 -1.44 -6.12
CA LEU A 48 -0.67 -1.80 -5.39
C LEU A 48 -1.90 -1.53 -6.26
N ILE A 49 -2.76 -2.53 -6.48
CA ILE A 49 -3.92 -2.43 -7.38
C ILE A 49 -5.26 -2.48 -6.63
N GLU A 50 -5.25 -2.18 -5.33
CA GLU A 50 -6.48 -2.17 -4.54
C GLU A 50 -7.28 -0.87 -4.70
N PRO A 51 -8.63 -0.96 -4.70
CA PRO A 51 -9.47 0.21 -4.55
C PRO A 51 -9.23 0.91 -3.21
N ALA A 52 -9.34 2.24 -3.20
CA ALA A 52 -9.20 3.04 -1.97
C ALA A 52 -10.16 2.58 -0.86
N ALA A 53 -11.40 2.20 -1.22
CA ALA A 53 -12.38 1.69 -0.27
C ALA A 53 -11.91 0.42 0.46
N SER A 54 -11.29 -0.52 -0.25
CA SER A 54 -10.76 -1.76 0.33
C SER A 54 -9.57 -1.49 1.25
N MET A 55 -8.75 -0.48 0.95
CA MET A 55 -7.69 -0.04 1.86
C MET A 55 -8.29 0.53 3.15
N ILE A 56 -9.28 1.43 3.06
CA ILE A 56 -9.95 2.01 4.24
C ILE A 56 -10.53 0.91 5.14
N GLU A 57 -11.23 -0.07 4.56
CA GLU A 57 -11.80 -1.19 5.30
C GLU A 57 -10.71 -2.04 5.98
N ALA A 58 -9.60 -2.31 5.29
CA ALA A 58 -8.48 -3.08 5.83
C ALA A 58 -7.85 -2.38 7.04
N TYR A 59 -7.66 -1.07 6.98
CA TYR A 59 -7.10 -0.29 8.10
C TYR A 59 -8.10 -0.09 9.25
N ALA A 60 -9.40 0.02 8.94
CA ALA A 60 -10.43 0.19 9.97
C ALA A 60 -10.68 -1.12 10.75
N THR A 61 -10.62 -2.27 10.09
CA THR A 61 -10.95 -3.57 10.68
C THR A 61 -9.74 -4.40 11.08
N GLY A 62 -8.55 -4.06 10.59
CA GLY A 62 -7.35 -4.89 10.69
C GLY A 62 -7.41 -6.18 9.86
N ARG A 63 -8.41 -6.32 8.98
CA ARG A 63 -8.60 -7.48 8.10
C ARG A 63 -8.74 -7.02 6.67
N GLY A 64 -7.90 -7.53 5.79
CA GLY A 64 -7.95 -7.22 4.37
C GLY A 64 -6.76 -7.80 3.63
N GLY A 65 -6.91 -7.98 2.33
CA GLY A 65 -5.84 -8.40 1.43
C GLY A 65 -5.40 -7.25 0.55
N PHE A 66 -4.11 -7.26 0.19
CA PHE A 66 -3.52 -6.31 -0.74
C PHE A 66 -2.98 -7.05 -1.96
N ARG A 67 -3.54 -6.79 -3.16
CA ARG A 67 -2.98 -7.29 -4.41
C ARG A 67 -1.83 -6.39 -4.85
N LEU A 68 -0.65 -7.00 -4.91
CA LEU A 68 0.55 -6.38 -5.46
C LEU A 68 0.78 -6.91 -6.87
N ARG A 69 0.97 -6.01 -7.84
CA ARG A 69 1.34 -6.32 -9.21
C ARG A 69 2.82 -5.99 -9.43
N ALA A 70 3.53 -6.83 -10.17
CA ALA A 70 4.87 -6.50 -10.60
C ALA A 70 4.86 -5.27 -11.54
N ARG A 71 5.85 -4.40 -11.38
CA ARG A 71 6.14 -3.38 -12.39
C ARG A 71 6.67 -4.11 -13.61
N TRP A 72 6.29 -3.70 -14.81
CA TRP A 72 6.84 -4.27 -16.03
C TRP A 72 6.76 -3.25 -17.17
N THR A 73 7.59 -3.44 -18.18
CA THR A 73 7.65 -2.62 -19.39
C THR A 73 7.78 -3.52 -20.63
N ALA A 74 7.14 -3.14 -21.73
CA ALA A 74 7.35 -3.79 -23.03
C ALA A 74 8.42 -3.03 -23.82
N GLU A 75 9.48 -3.74 -24.20
CA GLU A 75 10.52 -3.25 -25.11
C GLU A 75 10.27 -3.78 -26.52
N ASP A 76 10.23 -2.89 -27.51
CA ASP A 76 10.09 -3.28 -28.91
C ASP A 76 11.46 -3.71 -29.48
N LEU A 77 11.53 -4.95 -29.97
CA LEU A 77 12.73 -5.55 -30.58
C LEU A 77 12.72 -5.42 -32.11
N GLY A 78 11.71 -4.76 -32.67
CA GLY A 78 11.49 -4.60 -34.10
C GLY A 78 10.94 -5.86 -34.77
N ARG A 79 10.48 -5.69 -36.02
CA ARG A 79 9.86 -6.76 -36.82
C ARG A 79 8.68 -7.45 -36.11
N GLY A 80 7.91 -6.69 -35.33
CA GLY A 80 6.76 -7.20 -34.58
C GLY A 80 7.10 -8.06 -33.36
N ARG A 81 8.36 -8.11 -32.94
CA ARG A 81 8.79 -8.80 -31.72
C ARG A 81 8.88 -7.82 -30.56
N TYR A 82 8.48 -8.24 -29.37
CA TYR A 82 8.63 -7.47 -28.14
C TYR A 82 9.14 -8.35 -27.02
N GLN A 83 9.74 -7.72 -26.01
CA GLN A 83 10.19 -8.35 -24.78
C GLN A 83 9.49 -7.69 -23.59
N ILE A 84 9.01 -8.50 -22.65
CA ILE A 84 8.48 -8.01 -21.38
C ILE A 84 9.63 -8.05 -20.36
N VAL A 85 9.95 -6.89 -19.79
CA VAL A 85 10.88 -6.75 -18.67
C VAL A 85 10.06 -6.50 -17.42
N VAL A 86 10.23 -7.34 -16.41
CA VAL A 86 9.57 -7.24 -15.09
C VAL A 86 10.56 -6.65 -14.10
#